data_AF-A0A965W3Y0-F1
#
_entry.id   AF-A0A965W3Y0-F1
#
_cell.length_a   1.000
_cell.length_b   1.000
_cell.length_c   1.000
_cell.angle_alpha   90.00
_cell.angle_beta   90.00
_cell.angle_gamma   90.00
#
_symmetry.space_group_name_H-M   'P 1'
#
loop_
_entity.id
_entity.type
_entity.pdbx_description
1 polymer ?
#
loop_
_entity_poly.entity_id
_entity_poly.type
_entity_poly.pdbx_seq_one_letter_code
_entity_poly.pdbx_strand_id
1 'polypeptide(L)' 'MTRQELHTLRDSIYVLKCAITDVERDLDPSVDPTTRDFRAALKWLLEAAKPVVTEPLRPSQRP' A
#
# COMPACT_ATOMS: atom_id res chain seq x y z
N MET A 1 1.56 2.53 -21.54
CA MET A 1 1.34 1.45 -20.55
C MET A 1 0.60 0.32 -21.21
N THR A 2 1.04 -0.92 -20.98
CA THR A 2 0.29 -2.11 -21.37
C THR A 2 -0.88 -2.33 -20.42
N ARG A 3 -1.88 -3.11 -20.85
CA ARG A 3 -3.00 -3.51 -19.98
C ARG A 3 -2.53 -4.26 -18.73
N GLN A 4 -1.43 -5.01 -18.86
CA GLN A 4 -0.85 -5.77 -17.76
C GLN A 4 -0.17 -4.85 -16.73
N GLU A 5 0.56 -3.83 -17.17
CA GLU A 5 1.14 -2.82 -16.27
C GLU A 5 0.06 -2.07 -15.48
N LEU A 6 -1.06 -1.73 -16.11
CA LEU A 6 -2.21 -1.12 -15.43
C LEU A 6 -2.86 -2.07 -14.42
N HIS A 7 -2.93 -3.37 -14.73
CA HIS A 7 -3.44 -4.37 -13.81
C HIS A 7 -2.55 -4.47 -12.57
N THR A 8 -1.23 -4.61 -12.75
CA THR A 8 -0.26 -4.67 -11.66
C THR A 8 -0.33 -3.43 -10.77
N LEU A 9 -0.36 -2.23 -11.38
CA LEU A 9 -0.48 -0.99 -10.61
C LEU A 9 -1.78 -0.94 -9.79
N ARG A 10 -2.91 -1.37 -10.38
CA ARG A 10 -4.19 -1.45 -9.68
C ARG A 10 -4.12 -2.41 -8.49
N ASP A 11 -3.48 -3.56 -8.65
CA ASP A 11 -3.33 -4.54 -7.59
C ASP A 11 -2.46 -3.98 -6.45
N SER A 12 -1.35 -3.31 -6.77
CA SER A 12 -0.50 -2.63 -5.76
C SER A 12 -1.27 -1.55 -5.01
N ILE A 13 -2.08 -0.73 -5.70
CA ILE A 13 -2.94 0.27 -5.06
C ILE A 13 -3.99 -0.41 -4.16
N TYR A 14 -4.56 -1.53 -4.60
CA TYR A 14 -5.52 -2.28 -3.81
C TYR A 14 -4.89 -2.80 -2.51
N VAL A 15 -3.69 -3.39 -2.59
CA VAL A 15 -2.94 -3.84 -1.41
C VAL A 15 -2.65 -2.67 -0.46
N LEU A 16 -2.25 -1.50 -0.98
CA LEU A 16 -2.03 -0.32 -0.14
C LEU A 16 -3.32 0.14 0.57
N LYS A 17 -4.47 0.10 -0.10
CA LYS A 17 -5.77 0.42 0.52
C LYS A 17 -6.11 -0.54 1.67
N CYS A 18 -5.87 -1.83 1.48
CA CYS A 18 -6.03 -2.82 2.55
C CYS A 18 -5.07 -2.52 3.70
N ALA A 19 -3.81 -2.20 3.39
CA ALA A 19 -2.81 -1.87 4.39
C ALA A 19 -3.23 -0.68 5.26
N ILE A 20 -3.76 0.38 4.66
CA ILE A 20 -4.27 1.54 5.40
C ILE A 20 -5.43 1.13 6.31
N THR A 21 -6.42 0.42 5.78
CA THR A 21 -7.63 0.03 6.53
C THR A 21 -7.30 -0.83 7.74
N ASP A 22 -6.36 -1.76 7.59
CA ASP A 22 -5.95 -2.66 8.67
C ASP A 22 -5.09 -1.92 9.70
N VAL A 23 -4.21 -1.00 9.29
CA VAL A 23 -3.47 -0.13 10.23
C VAL A 23 -4.40 0.78 11.03
N GLU A 24 -5.42 1.37 10.41
CA GLU A 24 -6.43 2.17 11.10
C GLU A 24 -7.18 1.35 12.16
N ARG A 25 -7.49 0.09 11.87
CA ARG A 25 -8.13 -0.83 12.82
C ARG A 25 -7.19 -1.26 13.94
N ASP A 26 -5.95 -1.63 13.60
CA ASP A 26 -4.97 -2.17 14.54
C ASP A 26 -4.47 -1.11 15.52
N LEU A 27 -4.48 0.17 15.11
CA LEU A 27 -4.03 1.30 15.93
C LEU A 27 -5.20 2.11 16.52
N ASP A 28 -6.42 1.57 16.50
CA ASP A 28 -7.57 2.21 17.13
C ASP A 28 -7.32 2.38 18.64
N PRO A 29 -7.42 3.60 19.22
CA PRO A 29 -7.19 3.81 20.64
C PRO A 29 -8.11 3.00 21.57
N SER A 30 -9.26 2.53 21.08
CA SER A 30 -10.20 1.70 21.84
C SER A 30 -9.68 0.28 22.10
N VAL A 31 -8.66 -0.18 21.37
CA VAL A 31 -8.06 -1.52 21.54
C VAL A 31 -6.72 -1.50 22.28
N ASP A 32 -6.31 -0.35 22.81
CA ASP A 32 -5.05 -0.15 23.57
C ASP A 32 -3.78 -0.72 22.87
N PRO A 33 -3.44 -0.24 21.66
CA PRO A 33 -2.35 -0.78 20.85
C PRO A 33 -0.99 -0.57 21.50
N THR A 34 -0.14 -1.60 21.48
CA THR A 34 1.20 -1.52 22.05
C THR A 34 2.21 -0.91 21.08
N THR A 35 3.34 -0.42 21.58
CA THR A 35 4.45 0.06 20.73
C THR A 35 4.92 -0.98 19.70
N ARG A 36 4.77 -2.27 20.00
CA ARG A 36 5.08 -3.36 19.05
C ARG A 36 4.10 -3.37 17.89
N ASP A 37 2.82 -3.15 18.16
CA ASP A 37 1.74 -3.12 17.16
C ASP A 37 1.93 -1.93 16.23
N PHE A 38 2.27 -0.74 16.77
CA PHE A 38 2.67 0.42 15.96
C PHE A 38 3.84 0.12 15.02
N ARG A 39 4.90 -0.54 15.50
CA ARG A 39 6.06 -0.89 14.67
C ARG A 39 5.69 -1.90 13.59
N ALA A 40 4.85 -2.88 13.90
CA ALA A 40 4.40 -3.89 12.94
C ALA A 40 3.50 -3.27 11.86
N ALA A 41 2.50 -2.50 12.27
CA ALA A 41 1.58 -1.75 11.41
C ALA A 41 2.34 -0.82 10.46
N LEU A 42 3.25 0.00 10.99
CA LEU A 42 4.05 0.93 10.19
C LEU A 42 4.95 0.19 9.20
N LYS A 43 5.59 -0.90 9.61
CA LYS A 43 6.43 -1.70 8.71
C LYS A 43 5.60 -2.23 7.55
N TRP A 44 4.44 -2.81 7.83
CA TRP A 44 3.59 -3.39 6.80
C TRP A 44 3.02 -2.34 5.84
N LEU A 45 2.59 -1.18 6.35
CA LEU A 45 2.17 -0.04 5.52
C LEU A 45 3.28 0.41 4.56
N LEU A 46 4.51 0.52 5.05
CA LEU A 46 5.66 0.92 4.23
C LEU A 46 5.97 -0.14 3.16
N GLU A 47 5.92 -1.43 3.47
CA GLU A 47 6.10 -2.48 2.47
C GLU A 47 5.00 -2.45 1.40
N ALA A 48 3.75 -2.16 1.75
CA ALA A 48 2.65 -2.02 0.80
C ALA A 48 2.77 -0.76 -0.08
N ALA A 49 3.35 0.32 0.46
CA ALA A 49 3.56 1.57 -0.28
C ALA A 49 4.72 1.49 -1.29
N LYS A 50 5.77 0.70 -0.99
CA LYS A 50 6.98 0.59 -1.82
C LYS A 50 6.67 0.30 -3.30
N PRO A 51 5.90 -0.74 -3.68
CA PRO A 51 5.61 -1.04 -5.07
C PRO A 51 4.98 0.15 -5.82
N VAL A 52 4.12 0.91 -5.15
CA VAL A 52 3.40 2.05 -5.74
C VAL A 52 4.35 3.22 -6.03
N VAL A 53 5.34 3.46 -5.17
CA VAL A 53 6.27 4.60 -5.31
C VAL A 53 7.50 4.27 -6.15
N THR A 54 7.91 3.01 -6.23
CA THR A 54 9.08 2.60 -6.99
C THR A 54 8.80 2.38 -8.48
N GLU A 55 7.56 2.05 -8.85
CA GLU A 55 7.18 1.82 -10.24
C GLU A 55 7.00 3.18 -10.96
N PRO A 56 7.87 3.56 -11.91
CA PRO A 56 7.70 4.80 -12.64
C PRO A 56 6.46 4.69 -13.54
N LEU A 57 5.53 5.65 -13.42
CA LEU A 57 4.41 5.78 -14.35
C LEU A 57 4.95 6.13 -15.73
N ARG A 58 5.21 5.11 -16.57
CA ARG A 58 5.65 5.34 -17.95
C ARG A 58 4.46 5.79 -18.78
N PRO A 59 4.44 7.04 -19.30
CA PRO A 59 3.33 7.49 -20.12
C PRO A 59 3.18 6.57 -21.35
N SER A 60 1.94 6.36 -21.77
CA SER A 60 1.67 5.59 -22.97
C SER A 60 2.21 6.35 -24.17
N GLN A 61 3.30 5.87 -24.78
CA GLN A 61 3.67 6.27 -26.13
C GLN A 61 2.62 5.69 -27.07
N ARG A 62 1.57 6.48 -27.31
CA ARG A 62 0.63 6.22 -28.40
C ARG A 62 1.27 6.82 -29.67
N PRO A 63 1.46 6.05 -30.75
CA PRO A 63 1.88 6.61 -32.03
C PRO A 63 0.79 7.51 -32.63
#